data_AF-A0A7S0WEI4-F1
#
_entry.id   AF-A0A7S0WEI4-F1
#
_cell.length_a   1.000
_cell.length_b   1.000
_cell.length_c   1.000
_cell.angle_alpha   90.00
_cell.angle_beta   90.00
_cell.angle_gamma   90.00
#
_symmetry.space_group_name_H-M   'P 1'
#
loop_
_entity.id
_entity.type
_entity.pdbx_description
1 polymer ?
#
loop_
_entity_poly.entity_id
_entity_poly.type
_entity_poly.pdbx_seq_one_letter_code
_entity_poly.pdbx_strand_id
1 'polypeptide(L)'
;LGKAAIGPLAEEAAANWLSQLETAYDVVVLKGDPFPSPWCTQCARHSDLVLLVASAEDFAPLPSEGRALQERLLHGQGATKLQRTLLAQRELVILHQDAEHTPTNTKLWLEAFSVRRHHHVAMRAPSGLAPAHAARLARSLRQISVGVVLGGGGARGLAHVGVLAALEEEGVPIDAIGGTSIGAMVGGAYARDPSALLVRATTGRFAKEMSSLWRRLMDITIPIVSYFTGTAMNIGLRSTFGATKIEDCWLPFFCCTMDLISCVPMVHRNGTLWRYVRASMALVGFLPPVCDTEPGDDSKLHVL
;
A
#
# COMPACT_ATOMS: atom_id res chain seq x y z
N LEU A 1 -28.20 -13.70 -12.65
CA LEU A 1 -28.81 -14.38 -13.81
C LEU A 1 -27.90 -15.53 -14.23
N GLY A 2 -28.30 -16.79 -14.01
CA GLY A 2 -27.45 -17.97 -14.21
C GLY A 2 -27.67 -18.66 -15.56
N LYS A 3 -26.56 -19.07 -16.19
CA LYS A 3 -26.34 -20.08 -17.25
C LYS A 3 -27.23 -20.15 -18.52
N ALA A 4 -28.31 -19.38 -18.67
CA ALA A 4 -29.27 -19.59 -19.78
C ALA A 4 -29.36 -18.47 -20.83
N ALA A 5 -28.41 -17.53 -20.87
CA ALA A 5 -28.52 -16.36 -21.73
C ALA A 5 -27.24 -16.20 -22.57
N ILE A 6 -27.04 -17.12 -23.53
CA ILE A 6 -25.92 -17.05 -24.48
C ILE A 6 -26.47 -16.60 -25.83
N GLY A 7 -26.12 -15.39 -26.24
CA GLY A 7 -26.49 -14.80 -27.53
C GLY A 7 -26.57 -13.27 -27.48
N PRO A 8 -26.56 -12.57 -28.63
CA PRO A 8 -26.52 -11.10 -28.69
C PRO A 8 -27.70 -10.43 -27.96
N LEU A 9 -28.90 -11.00 -28.10
CA LEU A 9 -30.12 -10.53 -27.43
C LEU A 9 -30.06 -10.66 -25.91
N ALA A 10 -29.41 -11.73 -25.42
CA ALA A 10 -29.21 -11.96 -24.00
C ALA A 10 -28.19 -10.97 -23.40
N GLU A 11 -27.13 -10.66 -24.14
CA GLU A 11 -26.15 -9.64 -23.77
C GLU A 11 -26.79 -8.24 -23.71
N GLU A 12 -27.65 -7.91 -24.69
CA GLU A 12 -28.36 -6.63 -24.75
C GLU A 12 -29.40 -6.49 -23.63
N ALA A 13 -30.17 -7.55 -23.33
CA ALA A 13 -31.08 -7.57 -22.19
C ALA A 13 -30.34 -7.43 -20.86
N ALA A 14 -29.19 -8.09 -20.69
CA ALA A 14 -28.37 -7.96 -19.50
C ALA A 14 -27.78 -6.55 -19.36
N ALA A 15 -27.30 -5.95 -20.45
CA ALA A 15 -26.80 -4.57 -20.46
C ALA A 15 -27.89 -3.55 -20.09
N ASN A 16 -29.10 -3.70 -20.63
CA ASN A 16 -30.24 -2.85 -20.28
C ASN A 16 -30.64 -2.99 -18.81
N TRP A 17 -30.66 -4.22 -18.29
CA TRP A 17 -30.93 -4.47 -16.87
C TRP A 17 -29.86 -3.85 -15.95
N LEU A 18 -28.58 -3.96 -16.31
CA LEU A 18 -27.49 -3.31 -15.57
C LEU A 18 -27.63 -1.78 -15.58
N SER A 19 -27.96 -1.18 -16.73
CA SER A 19 -28.18 0.26 -16.84
C SER A 19 -29.35 0.74 -15.95
N GLN A 20 -30.41 -0.06 -15.82
CA GLN A 20 -31.50 0.24 -14.87
C GLN A 20 -31.03 0.20 -13.42
N LEU A 21 -30.18 -0.78 -13.05
CA LEU A 21 -29.59 -0.84 -11.71
C LEU A 21 -28.68 0.37 -11.43
N GLU A 22 -27.84 0.75 -12.38
CA GLU A 22 -26.98 1.94 -12.29
C GLU A 22 -27.78 3.23 -12.15
N THR A 23 -28.98 3.30 -12.74
CA THR A 23 -29.89 4.45 -12.58
C THR A 23 -30.57 4.46 -11.20
N ALA A 24 -30.85 3.28 -10.64
CA ALA A 24 -31.60 3.14 -9.39
C ALA A 24 -30.72 3.18 -8.12
N TYR A 25 -29.43 2.84 -8.23
CA TYR A 25 -28.53 2.70 -7.10
C TYR A 25 -27.22 3.46 -7.32
N ASP A 26 -26.75 4.16 -6.28
CA ASP A 26 -25.45 4.86 -6.32
C ASP A 26 -24.25 3.93 -6.51
N VAL A 27 -24.36 2.68 -6.05
CA VAL A 27 -23.30 1.67 -6.13
C VAL A 27 -23.91 0.32 -6.48
N VAL A 28 -23.39 -0.26 -7.56
CA VAL A 28 -23.73 -1.62 -8.01
C VAL A 28 -22.49 -2.49 -7.89
N VAL A 29 -22.57 -3.55 -7.10
CA VAL A 29 -21.47 -4.52 -6.94
C VAL A 29 -21.76 -5.75 -7.78
N LEU A 30 -20.96 -5.97 -8.82
CA LEU A 30 -21.05 -7.14 -9.69
C LEU A 30 -20.05 -8.20 -9.22
N LYS A 31 -20.56 -9.35 -8.76
CA LYS A 31 -19.72 -10.50 -8.39
C LYS A 31 -19.43 -11.34 -9.64
N GLY A 32 -18.16 -11.34 -10.07
CA GLY A 32 -17.67 -12.26 -11.10
C GLY A 32 -17.59 -13.71 -10.62
N ASP A 33 -17.50 -14.63 -11.58
CA ASP A 33 -17.19 -16.03 -11.31
C ASP A 33 -15.71 -16.18 -10.89
N PRO A 34 -15.36 -17.22 -10.10
CA PRO A 34 -13.97 -17.46 -9.70
C PRO A 34 -13.06 -17.94 -10.84
N PHE A 35 -13.60 -18.11 -12.05
CA PHE A 35 -12.90 -18.53 -13.25
C PHE A 35 -13.29 -17.63 -14.44
N PRO A 36 -12.44 -17.53 -15.48
CA PRO A 36 -12.78 -16.77 -16.69
C PRO A 36 -14.09 -17.26 -17.32
N SER A 37 -15.08 -16.37 -17.41
CA SER A 37 -16.40 -16.66 -17.98
C SER A 37 -16.91 -15.46 -18.80
N PRO A 38 -17.93 -15.68 -19.68
CA PRO A 38 -18.61 -14.58 -20.34
C PRO A 38 -19.20 -13.56 -19.34
N TRP A 39 -19.63 -14.01 -18.16
CA TRP A 39 -20.12 -13.14 -17.10
C TRP A 39 -19.01 -12.24 -16.52
N CYS A 40 -17.81 -12.77 -16.27
CA CYS A 40 -16.66 -11.94 -15.85
C CYS A 40 -16.33 -10.85 -16.87
N THR A 41 -16.37 -11.20 -18.16
CA THR A 41 -16.19 -10.23 -19.24
C THR A 41 -17.27 -9.15 -19.22
N GLN A 42 -18.52 -9.52 -18.97
CA GLN A 42 -19.63 -8.56 -18.85
C GLN A 42 -19.47 -7.65 -17.64
N CYS A 43 -19.12 -8.18 -16.47
CA CYS A 43 -18.82 -7.39 -15.27
C CYS A 43 -17.71 -6.36 -15.56
N ALA A 44 -16.59 -6.81 -16.11
CA ALA A 44 -15.45 -5.96 -16.42
C ALA A 44 -15.76 -4.87 -17.47
N ARG A 45 -16.73 -5.09 -18.35
CA ARG A 45 -17.16 -4.09 -19.36
C ARG A 45 -18.04 -2.98 -18.80
N HIS A 46 -18.79 -3.27 -17.73
CA HIS A 46 -19.75 -2.34 -17.12
C HIS A 46 -19.23 -1.68 -15.83
N SER A 47 -18.15 -2.20 -15.25
CA SER A 47 -17.55 -1.63 -14.04
C SER A 47 -16.59 -0.48 -14.34
N ASP A 48 -16.69 0.62 -13.58
CA ASP A 48 -15.66 1.67 -13.53
C ASP A 48 -14.41 1.23 -12.72
N LEU A 49 -14.61 0.29 -11.79
CA LEU A 49 -13.60 -0.26 -10.90
C LEU A 49 -13.75 -1.78 -10.81
N VAL A 50 -12.68 -2.50 -11.13
CA VAL A 50 -12.59 -3.95 -10.98
C VAL A 50 -11.69 -4.30 -9.80
N LEU A 51 -12.25 -5.03 -8.84
CA LEU A 51 -11.53 -5.59 -7.72
C LEU A 51 -11.10 -7.03 -8.04
N LEU A 52 -9.80 -7.24 -8.16
CA LEU A 52 -9.21 -8.58 -8.17
C LEU A 52 -9.05 -9.01 -6.72
N VAL A 53 -9.60 -10.15 -6.35
CA VAL A 53 -9.56 -10.64 -4.96
C VAL A 53 -8.71 -11.90 -4.91
N ALA A 54 -7.70 -11.90 -4.05
CA ALA A 54 -6.78 -13.00 -3.82
C ALA A 54 -6.76 -13.38 -2.33
N SER A 55 -6.52 -14.66 -2.02
CA SER A 55 -6.18 -15.07 -0.66
C SER A 55 -4.68 -14.91 -0.43
N ALA A 56 -4.29 -14.38 0.73
CA ALA A 56 -2.89 -14.32 1.15
C ALA A 56 -2.29 -15.70 1.46
N GLU A 57 -3.13 -16.71 1.66
CA GLU A 57 -2.70 -18.10 1.86
C GLU A 57 -2.29 -18.79 0.55
N ASP A 58 -2.75 -18.24 -0.58
CA ASP A 58 -2.35 -18.75 -1.89
C ASP A 58 -0.95 -18.26 -2.26
N PHE A 59 -0.29 -19.02 -3.14
CA PHE A 59 0.96 -18.56 -3.74
C PHE A 59 0.66 -17.56 -4.86
N ALA A 60 1.33 -16.41 -4.82
CA ALA A 60 1.28 -15.45 -5.91
C ALA A 60 1.75 -16.12 -7.22
N PRO A 61 1.00 -16.00 -8.33
CA PRO A 61 1.37 -16.63 -9.59
C PRO A 61 2.61 -15.95 -10.19
N LEU A 62 3.27 -16.63 -11.14
CA LEU A 62 4.34 -16.00 -11.90
C LEU A 62 3.84 -14.78 -12.68
N PRO A 63 4.68 -13.77 -12.95
CA PRO A 63 4.24 -12.57 -13.66
C PRO A 63 3.55 -12.81 -15.01
N SER A 64 4.00 -13.79 -15.77
CA SER A 64 3.37 -14.19 -17.05
C SER A 64 1.99 -14.83 -16.83
N GLU A 65 1.86 -15.70 -15.83
CA GLU A 65 0.63 -16.40 -15.49
C GLU A 65 -0.43 -15.45 -14.92
N GLY A 66 -0.03 -14.57 -14.01
CA GLY A 66 -0.90 -13.54 -13.43
C GLY A 66 -1.46 -12.60 -14.49
N ARG A 67 -0.62 -12.11 -15.42
CA ARG A 67 -1.05 -11.27 -16.54
C ARG A 67 -2.01 -12.01 -17.47
N ALA A 68 -1.69 -13.26 -17.84
CA ALA A 68 -2.56 -14.07 -18.69
C ALA A 68 -3.92 -14.36 -18.01
N LEU A 69 -3.92 -14.63 -16.70
CA LEU A 69 -5.14 -14.82 -15.93
C LEU A 69 -5.96 -13.53 -15.87
N GLN A 70 -5.33 -12.40 -15.57
CA GLN A 70 -5.97 -11.09 -15.55
C GLN A 70 -6.60 -10.75 -16.91
N GLU A 71 -5.89 -10.95 -18.01
CA GLU A 71 -6.42 -10.72 -19.36
C GLU A 71 -7.63 -11.62 -19.65
N ARG A 72 -7.56 -12.90 -19.31
CA ARG A 72 -8.67 -13.84 -19.50
C ARG A 72 -9.89 -13.49 -18.66
N LEU A 73 -9.70 -13.02 -17.43
CA LEU A 73 -10.80 -12.60 -16.54
C LEU A 73 -11.51 -11.34 -17.07
N LEU A 74 -10.75 -10.39 -17.63
CA LEU A 74 -11.28 -9.09 -18.07
C LEU A 74 -11.81 -9.11 -19.51
N HIS A 75 -11.21 -9.87 -20.41
CA HIS A 75 -11.49 -9.83 -21.85
C HIS A 75 -12.05 -11.15 -22.43
N GLY A 76 -12.01 -12.25 -21.69
CA GLY A 76 -12.39 -13.57 -22.20
C GLY A 76 -11.37 -14.13 -23.21
N GLN A 77 -11.76 -15.13 -23.99
CA GLN A 77 -10.89 -15.80 -24.98
C GLN A 77 -10.95 -15.18 -26.39
N GLY A 78 -11.61 -14.03 -26.57
CA GLY A 78 -11.92 -13.45 -27.88
C GLY A 78 -11.14 -12.19 -28.22
N ALA A 79 -10.55 -12.14 -29.42
CA ALA A 79 -9.72 -11.04 -29.92
C ALA A 79 -10.50 -9.78 -30.37
N THR A 80 -11.76 -9.58 -29.97
CA THR A 80 -12.60 -8.48 -30.49
C THR A 80 -13.26 -7.63 -29.41
N LYS A 81 -13.15 -6.31 -29.65
CA LYS A 81 -13.76 -5.13 -28.97
C LYS A 81 -12.95 -4.52 -27.82
N LEU A 82 -12.19 -3.50 -28.23
CA LEU A 82 -11.01 -2.92 -27.60
C LEU A 82 -11.26 -1.53 -26.99
N GLN A 83 -12.46 -1.16 -26.52
CA GLN A 83 -12.71 0.26 -26.20
C GLN A 83 -13.25 0.62 -24.81
N ARG A 84 -13.94 -0.26 -24.07
CA ARG A 84 -14.44 0.09 -22.72
C ARG A 84 -13.71 -0.60 -21.56
N THR A 85 -13.24 -1.83 -21.72
CA THR A 85 -12.49 -2.55 -20.68
C THR A 85 -11.10 -1.94 -20.37
N LEU A 86 -10.59 -1.06 -21.24
CA LEU A 86 -9.34 -0.32 -21.01
C LEU A 86 -9.48 0.85 -20.04
N LEU A 87 -10.71 1.27 -19.71
CA LEU A 87 -10.98 2.44 -18.85
C LEU A 87 -11.17 2.07 -17.38
N ALA A 88 -11.59 0.83 -17.09
CA ALA A 88 -11.85 0.40 -15.73
C ALA A 88 -10.57 0.38 -14.90
N GLN A 89 -10.61 1.06 -13.75
CA GLN A 89 -9.51 1.03 -12.79
C GLN A 89 -9.41 -0.36 -12.19
N ARG A 90 -8.20 -0.82 -11.92
CA ARG A 90 -7.95 -2.17 -11.40
C ARG A 90 -7.29 -2.05 -10.05
N GLU A 91 -7.90 -2.65 -9.04
CA GLU A 91 -7.35 -2.71 -7.69
C GLU A 91 -7.29 -4.16 -7.22
N LEU A 92 -6.28 -4.47 -6.42
CA LEU A 92 -6.08 -5.79 -5.83
C LEU A 92 -6.52 -5.78 -4.36
N VAL A 93 -7.32 -6.75 -3.96
CA VAL A 93 -7.68 -7.00 -2.56
C VAL A 93 -7.05 -8.32 -2.16
N ILE A 94 -6.15 -8.26 -1.17
CA ILE A 94 -5.50 -9.44 -0.60
C ILE A 94 -6.18 -9.72 0.74
N LEU A 95 -6.84 -10.87 0.82
CA LEU A 95 -7.56 -11.35 2.00
C LEU A 95 -6.62 -12.11 2.93
N HIS A 96 -6.58 -11.72 4.19
CA HIS A 96 -5.80 -12.36 5.25
C HIS A 96 -6.72 -13.07 6.24
N GLN A 97 -6.28 -14.17 6.84
CA GLN A 97 -7.09 -14.90 7.83
C GLN A 97 -7.34 -14.12 9.12
N ASP A 98 -6.36 -13.29 9.52
CA ASP A 98 -6.42 -12.46 10.71
C ASP A 98 -5.76 -11.10 10.47
N ALA A 99 -5.86 -10.23 11.48
CA ALA A 99 -5.22 -8.91 11.50
C ALA A 99 -4.00 -8.87 12.45
N GLU A 100 -3.61 -10.01 13.03
CA GLU A 100 -2.54 -10.10 14.02
C GLU A 100 -1.16 -10.10 13.36
N HIS A 101 -1.06 -10.68 12.17
CA HIS A 101 0.18 -10.76 11.41
C HIS A 101 0.26 -9.69 10.33
N THR A 102 1.36 -8.94 10.30
CA THR A 102 1.62 -8.01 9.19
C THR A 102 1.63 -8.78 7.86
N PRO A 103 1.00 -8.25 6.80
CA PRO A 103 1.10 -8.81 5.46
C PRO A 103 2.56 -9.04 5.03
N THR A 104 2.79 -10.00 4.15
CA THR A 104 4.13 -10.27 3.59
C THR A 104 4.01 -10.69 2.13
N ASN A 105 5.12 -10.59 1.41
CA ASN A 105 5.25 -11.03 0.01
C ASN A 105 4.28 -10.34 -0.97
N THR A 106 3.77 -9.16 -0.62
CA THR A 106 2.82 -8.40 -1.45
C THR A 106 3.42 -8.03 -2.81
N LYS A 107 4.73 -7.81 -2.86
CA LYS A 107 5.47 -7.52 -4.10
C LYS A 107 5.20 -8.53 -5.21
N LEU A 108 5.15 -9.83 -4.89
CA LEU A 108 4.93 -10.88 -5.88
C LEU A 108 3.56 -10.75 -6.54
N TRP A 109 2.54 -10.41 -5.75
CA TRP A 109 1.20 -10.14 -6.26
C TRP A 109 1.15 -8.90 -7.15
N LEU A 110 1.85 -7.83 -6.77
CA LEU A 110 1.91 -6.59 -7.56
C LEU A 110 2.70 -6.74 -8.87
N GLU A 111 3.67 -7.65 -8.91
CA GLU A 111 4.38 -8.00 -10.16
C GLU A 111 3.54 -8.91 -11.06
N ALA A 112 2.71 -9.74 -10.46
CA ALA A 112 1.80 -10.65 -11.16
C ALA A 112 0.59 -9.97 -11.78
N PHE A 113 0.04 -8.97 -11.10
CA PHE A 113 -1.17 -8.27 -11.52
C PHE A 113 -0.89 -6.80 -11.82
N SER A 114 -1.31 -6.34 -12.99
CA SER A 114 -1.24 -4.93 -13.36
C SER A 114 -2.41 -4.19 -12.72
N VAL A 115 -2.15 -3.62 -11.54
CA VAL A 115 -3.14 -2.89 -10.72
C VAL A 115 -2.63 -1.50 -10.35
N ARG A 116 -3.57 -0.58 -10.13
CA ARG A 116 -3.30 0.80 -9.72
C ARG A 116 -3.00 0.90 -8.22
N ARG A 117 -3.66 0.08 -7.42
CA ARG A 117 -3.62 0.10 -5.95
C ARG A 117 -3.91 -1.30 -5.43
N HIS A 118 -3.43 -1.60 -4.23
CA HIS A 118 -3.81 -2.78 -3.48
C HIS A 118 -4.37 -2.43 -2.10
N HIS A 119 -5.13 -3.36 -1.53
CA HIS A 119 -5.73 -3.30 -0.22
C HIS A 119 -5.50 -4.62 0.51
N HIS A 120 -4.98 -4.55 1.72
CA HIS A 120 -5.02 -5.69 2.63
C HIS A 120 -6.31 -5.67 3.43
N VAL A 121 -7.03 -6.78 3.47
CA VAL A 121 -8.26 -6.91 4.24
C VAL A 121 -8.18 -8.17 5.06
N ALA A 122 -8.39 -8.05 6.35
CA ALA A 122 -8.31 -9.18 7.27
C ALA A 122 -9.71 -9.76 7.44
N MET A 123 -9.78 -11.05 7.67
CA MET A 123 -10.97 -11.74 8.11
C MET A 123 -11.00 -11.76 9.64
N ARG A 124 -12.20 -11.85 10.20
CA ARG A 124 -12.46 -12.08 11.61
C ARG A 124 -13.55 -13.14 11.68
N ALA A 125 -13.15 -14.40 11.88
CA ALA A 125 -14.11 -15.48 12.05
C ALA A 125 -14.91 -15.29 13.37
N PRO A 126 -16.23 -15.58 13.39
CA PRO A 126 -17.08 -16.00 12.28
C PRO A 126 -17.70 -14.84 11.47
N SER A 127 -17.44 -13.59 11.84
CA SER A 127 -18.08 -12.37 11.32
C SER A 127 -17.74 -11.96 9.88
N GLY A 128 -16.85 -12.67 9.17
CA GLY A 128 -16.45 -12.31 7.80
C GLY A 128 -15.28 -11.32 7.79
N LEU A 129 -15.36 -10.24 7.00
CA LEU A 129 -14.30 -9.22 6.95
C LEU A 129 -14.20 -8.47 8.29
N ALA A 130 -12.98 -8.17 8.72
CA ALA A 130 -12.74 -7.29 9.85
C ALA A 130 -13.42 -5.92 9.61
N PRO A 131 -14.31 -5.45 10.51
CA PRO A 131 -15.14 -4.27 10.25
C PRO A 131 -14.35 -3.01 9.87
N ALA A 132 -13.21 -2.77 10.52
CA ALA A 132 -12.35 -1.63 10.21
C ALA A 132 -11.79 -1.69 8.77
N HIS A 133 -11.37 -2.87 8.31
CA HIS A 133 -10.79 -3.07 6.98
C HIS A 133 -11.89 -3.03 5.91
N ALA A 134 -13.06 -3.61 6.18
CA ALA A 134 -14.23 -3.53 5.32
C ALA A 134 -14.71 -2.08 5.15
N ALA A 135 -14.77 -1.31 6.25
CA ALA A 135 -15.16 0.10 6.21
C ALA A 135 -14.14 0.94 5.43
N ARG A 136 -12.83 0.68 5.58
CA ARG A 136 -11.79 1.33 4.78
C ARG A 136 -11.93 1.02 3.29
N LEU A 137 -12.13 -0.25 2.94
CA LEU A 137 -12.35 -0.64 1.55
C LEU A 137 -13.58 0.09 1.00
N ALA A 138 -14.71 0.07 1.71
CA ALA A 138 -15.93 0.79 1.32
C ALA A 138 -15.69 2.29 1.11
N ARG A 139 -14.95 2.96 2.00
CA ARG A 139 -14.56 4.39 1.82
C ARG A 139 -13.71 4.61 0.57
N SER A 140 -12.77 3.70 0.28
CA SER A 140 -11.98 3.76 -0.96
C SER A 140 -12.86 3.59 -2.20
N LEU A 141 -13.77 2.62 -2.20
CA LEU A 141 -14.69 2.38 -3.32
C LEU A 141 -15.61 3.58 -3.56
N ARG A 142 -16.05 4.26 -2.49
CA ARG A 142 -16.86 5.49 -2.54
C ARG A 142 -16.06 6.77 -2.78
N GLN A 143 -14.72 6.69 -2.93
CA GLN A 143 -13.82 7.84 -3.10
C GLN A 143 -13.92 8.89 -1.97
N ILE A 144 -14.15 8.43 -0.74
CA ILE A 144 -14.23 9.28 0.48
C ILE A 144 -13.16 8.90 1.50
N SER A 145 -12.03 8.37 1.03
CA SER A 145 -10.91 7.99 1.90
C SER A 145 -10.24 9.21 2.52
N VAL A 146 -9.81 9.06 3.78
CA VAL A 146 -9.08 10.09 4.52
C VAL A 146 -7.59 9.75 4.56
N GLY A 147 -6.76 10.68 4.08
CA GLY A 147 -5.30 10.56 4.10
C GLY A 147 -4.65 11.50 5.11
N VAL A 148 -3.67 11.01 5.87
CA VAL A 148 -2.89 11.82 6.82
C VAL A 148 -1.45 11.99 6.33
N VAL A 149 -0.92 13.21 6.36
CA VAL A 149 0.47 13.50 5.95
C VAL A 149 1.24 14.11 7.11
N LEU A 150 2.34 13.48 7.49
CA LEU A 150 3.17 13.86 8.64
C LEU A 150 4.48 14.51 8.19
N GLY A 151 4.65 15.78 8.54
CA GLY A 151 5.83 16.57 8.20
C GLY A 151 7.11 16.14 8.93
N GLY A 152 8.26 16.59 8.40
CA GLY A 152 9.55 16.49 9.09
C GLY A 152 9.67 17.45 10.28
N GLY A 153 10.65 17.24 11.16
CA GLY A 153 10.84 18.10 12.32
C GLY A 153 11.75 17.59 13.44
N GLY A 154 12.48 16.49 13.23
CA GLY A 154 13.35 15.89 14.24
C GLY A 154 12.57 15.48 15.50
N ALA A 155 13.10 15.79 16.68
CA ALA A 155 12.47 15.42 17.96
C ALA A 155 11.04 15.98 18.14
N ARG A 156 10.71 17.13 17.52
CA ARG A 156 9.35 17.70 17.60
C ARG A 156 8.31 16.81 16.92
N GLY A 157 8.71 15.97 15.98
CA GLY A 157 7.83 15.04 15.28
C GLY A 157 7.23 13.94 16.16
N LEU A 158 7.70 13.79 17.42
CA LEU A 158 7.02 12.94 18.40
C LEU A 158 5.58 13.41 18.68
N ALA A 159 5.26 14.68 18.43
CA ALA A 159 3.90 15.21 18.52
C ALA A 159 2.93 14.51 17.55
N HIS A 160 3.41 13.95 16.43
CA HIS A 160 2.58 13.22 15.48
C HIS A 160 1.89 12.01 16.11
N VAL A 161 2.49 11.38 17.13
CA VAL A 161 1.85 10.30 17.89
C VAL A 161 0.59 10.80 18.60
N GLY A 162 0.64 12.00 19.17
CA GLY A 162 -0.51 12.64 19.81
C GLY A 162 -1.60 13.03 18.80
N VAL A 163 -1.21 13.48 17.61
CA VAL A 163 -2.16 13.76 16.51
C VAL A 163 -2.90 12.49 16.09
N LEU A 164 -2.18 11.37 15.90
CA LEU A 164 -2.79 10.09 15.55
C LEU A 164 -3.74 9.60 16.65
N ALA A 165 -3.36 9.74 17.92
CA ALA A 165 -4.22 9.38 19.05
C ALA A 165 -5.50 10.23 19.08
N ALA A 166 -5.39 11.55 18.89
CA ALA A 166 -6.55 12.44 18.85
C ALA A 166 -7.51 12.12 17.68
N LEU A 167 -6.96 11.77 16.50
CA LEU A 167 -7.78 11.35 15.35
C LEU A 167 -8.54 10.04 15.65
N GLU A 168 -7.89 9.07 16.30
CA GLU A 168 -8.54 7.82 16.73
C GLU A 168 -9.63 8.07 17.79
N GLU A 169 -9.36 8.94 18.77
CA GLU A 169 -10.30 9.31 19.84
C GLU A 169 -11.56 10.01 19.29
N GLU A 170 -11.39 10.89 18.29
CA GLU A 170 -12.50 11.57 17.61
C GLU A 170 -13.20 10.69 16.55
N GLY A 171 -12.75 9.44 16.37
CA GLY A 171 -13.33 8.51 15.39
C GLY A 171 -13.08 8.90 13.93
N VAL A 172 -12.07 9.73 13.65
CA VAL A 172 -11.68 10.11 12.29
C VAL A 172 -10.91 8.93 11.66
N PRO A 173 -11.41 8.31 10.58
CA PRO A 173 -10.72 7.19 9.96
C PRO A 173 -9.41 7.65 9.30
N ILE A 174 -8.36 6.83 9.38
CA ILE A 174 -7.11 7.03 8.64
C ILE A 174 -7.00 5.89 7.63
N ASP A 175 -7.20 6.19 6.35
CA ASP A 175 -7.24 5.20 5.27
C ASP A 175 -5.94 5.13 4.47
N ALA A 176 -5.12 6.17 4.53
CA ALA A 176 -3.78 6.23 3.95
C ALA A 176 -2.91 7.16 4.79
N ILE A 177 -1.60 6.93 4.79
CA ILE A 177 -0.67 7.78 5.55
C ILE A 177 0.61 8.02 4.76
N GLY A 178 1.22 9.19 4.93
CA GLY A 178 2.52 9.49 4.34
C GLY A 178 3.33 10.40 5.23
N GLY A 179 4.63 10.49 4.98
CA GLY A 179 5.44 11.41 5.74
C GLY A 179 6.85 11.65 5.24
N THR A 180 7.54 12.55 5.94
CA THR A 180 8.94 12.90 5.67
C THR A 180 9.74 12.89 6.96
N SER A 181 10.95 12.34 6.92
CA SER A 181 11.85 12.23 8.06
C SER A 181 11.17 11.55 9.27
N ILE A 182 11.13 12.19 10.43
CA ILE A 182 10.41 11.67 11.61
C ILE A 182 8.92 11.39 11.33
N GLY A 183 8.28 12.15 10.43
CA GLY A 183 6.92 11.88 9.99
C GLY A 183 6.80 10.60 9.18
N ALA A 184 7.83 10.26 8.39
CA ALA A 184 7.90 8.96 7.71
C ALA A 184 8.11 7.81 8.70
N MET A 185 8.89 8.03 9.76
CA MET A 185 9.07 7.04 10.83
C MET A 185 7.75 6.77 11.57
N VAL A 186 7.07 7.81 12.06
CA VAL A 186 5.80 7.67 12.77
C VAL A 186 4.72 7.13 11.83
N GLY A 187 4.64 7.66 10.61
CA GLY A 187 3.66 7.25 9.60
C GLY A 187 3.86 5.82 9.13
N GLY A 188 5.10 5.38 8.94
CA GLY A 188 5.41 3.99 8.59
C GLY A 188 5.08 3.02 9.72
N ALA A 189 5.29 3.42 10.99
CA ALA A 189 4.89 2.61 12.14
C ALA A 189 3.37 2.46 12.21
N TYR A 190 2.63 3.56 12.01
CA TYR A 190 1.17 3.52 11.95
C TYR A 190 0.64 2.75 10.75
N ALA A 191 1.29 2.86 9.59
CA ALA A 191 0.88 2.15 8.40
C ALA A 191 1.01 0.64 8.55
N ARG A 192 2.09 0.20 9.20
CA ARG A 192 2.31 -1.21 9.50
C ARG A 192 1.38 -1.70 10.59
N ASP A 193 1.18 -0.92 11.66
CA ASP A 193 0.36 -1.28 12.80
C ASP A 193 -0.64 -0.12 13.10
N PRO A 194 -1.87 -0.14 12.51
CA PRO A 194 -2.85 0.95 12.60
C PRO A 194 -3.46 1.12 14.01
N SER A 195 -2.64 1.56 14.96
CA SER A 195 -3.03 1.84 16.34
C SER A 195 -2.09 2.89 16.94
N ALA A 196 -2.64 4.02 17.39
CA ALA A 196 -1.85 5.07 18.01
C ALA A 196 -1.13 4.57 19.28
N LEU A 197 -1.69 3.59 20.00
CA LEU A 197 -1.07 2.96 21.16
C LEU A 197 0.22 2.20 20.79
N LEU A 198 0.17 1.38 19.73
CA LEU A 198 1.34 0.64 19.26
C LEU A 198 2.41 1.58 18.69
N VAL A 199 1.99 2.63 17.99
CA VAL A 199 2.89 3.68 17.51
C VAL A 199 3.56 4.41 18.68
N ARG A 200 2.81 4.75 19.74
CA ARG A 200 3.39 5.35 20.95
C ARG A 200 4.46 4.46 21.58
N ALA A 201 4.21 3.15 21.67
CA ALA A 201 5.16 2.20 22.24
C ALA A 201 6.44 2.07 21.38
N THR A 202 6.27 1.90 20.07
CA THR A 202 7.38 1.72 19.11
C THR A 202 8.20 3.01 18.95
N THR A 203 7.55 4.15 18.71
CA THR A 203 8.19 5.47 18.64
C THR A 203 8.85 5.85 19.96
N GLY A 204 8.24 5.54 21.10
CA GLY A 204 8.84 5.77 22.43
C GLY A 204 10.12 4.96 22.65
N ARG A 205 10.15 3.69 22.20
CA ARG A 205 11.37 2.86 22.22
C ARG A 205 12.46 3.43 21.32
N PHE A 206 12.11 3.76 20.08
CA PHE A 206 13.02 4.41 19.13
C PHE A 206 13.61 5.71 19.69
N ALA A 207 12.79 6.57 20.28
CA ALA A 207 13.24 7.84 20.87
C ALA A 207 14.24 7.61 22.02
N LYS A 208 13.96 6.65 22.92
CA LYS A 208 14.89 6.28 24.00
C LYS A 208 16.23 5.78 23.47
N GLU A 209 16.20 4.92 22.45
CA GLU A 209 17.40 4.42 21.79
C GLU A 209 18.23 5.55 21.15
N MET A 210 17.57 6.51 20.51
CA MET A 210 18.21 7.68 19.88
C MET A 210 18.71 8.75 20.86
N SER A 211 18.15 8.79 22.08
CA SER A 211 18.58 9.68 23.16
C SER A 211 19.83 9.17 23.92
N SER A 212 20.26 7.93 23.67
CA SER A 212 21.42 7.35 24.35
C SER A 212 22.71 8.06 23.91
N LEU A 213 23.26 8.89 24.80
CA LEU A 213 24.49 9.66 24.57
C LEU A 213 25.68 8.77 24.21
N TRP A 214 25.77 7.58 24.81
CA TRP A 214 26.84 6.60 24.55
C TRP A 214 26.83 6.09 23.11
N ARG A 215 25.64 5.77 22.56
CA ARG A 215 25.49 5.38 21.16
C ARG A 215 25.76 6.53 20.20
N ARG A 216 25.36 7.76 20.53
CA ARG A 216 25.72 8.95 19.72
C ARG A 216 27.22 9.17 19.68
N LEU A 217 27.93 9.05 20.80
CA LEU A 217 29.37 9.22 20.86
C LEU A 217 30.13 8.16 20.04
N MET A 218 29.69 6.90 20.14
CA MET A 218 30.26 5.78 19.36
C MET A 218 29.99 5.86 17.86
N ASP A 219 29.01 6.66 17.44
CA ASP A 219 28.58 6.79 16.04
C ASP A 219 29.26 8.00 15.36
N ILE A 220 30.12 8.75 16.06
CA ILE A 220 30.88 9.87 15.49
C ILE A 220 31.95 9.34 14.52
N THR A 221 32.02 9.90 13.31
CA THR A 221 33.01 9.52 12.29
C THR A 221 33.90 10.70 11.90
N ILE A 222 35.02 10.44 11.21
CA ILE A 222 35.94 11.49 10.72
C ILE A 222 35.26 12.19 9.53
N PRO A 223 35.01 13.52 9.58
CA PRO A 223 34.07 14.17 8.68
C PRO A 223 34.71 14.45 7.31
N ILE A 224 34.51 13.52 6.36
CA ILE A 224 34.68 13.75 4.92
C ILE A 224 33.31 13.92 4.23
N VAL A 225 32.25 13.25 4.73
CA VAL A 225 30.90 13.28 4.12
C VAL A 225 29.76 13.48 5.14
N SER A 226 29.90 13.03 6.40
CA SER A 226 28.87 13.19 7.45
C SER A 226 29.44 13.11 8.87
N TYR A 227 28.73 13.63 9.87
CA TYR A 227 29.14 13.60 11.29
C TYR A 227 28.88 12.26 12.00
N PHE A 228 27.88 11.48 11.57
CA PHE A 228 27.52 10.19 12.17
C PHE A 228 27.56 9.06 11.15
N THR A 229 28.01 7.85 11.50
CA THR A 229 27.97 6.69 10.59
C THR A 229 26.54 6.23 10.30
N GLY A 230 25.59 6.56 11.19
CA GLY A 230 24.19 6.20 11.08
C GLY A 230 23.88 4.77 11.51
N THR A 231 24.87 4.07 12.08
CA THR A 231 24.73 2.68 12.53
C THR A 231 23.67 2.56 13.62
N ALA A 232 23.65 3.46 14.60
CA ALA A 232 22.66 3.43 15.67
C ALA A 232 21.24 3.66 15.13
N MET A 233 21.08 4.59 14.19
CA MET A 233 19.79 4.84 13.53
C MET A 233 19.32 3.65 12.70
N ASN A 234 20.23 3.01 11.95
CA ASN A 234 19.91 1.82 11.15
C ASN A 234 19.47 0.66 12.05
N ILE A 235 20.15 0.42 13.18
CA ILE A 235 19.77 -0.60 14.15
C ILE A 235 18.38 -0.30 14.75
N GLY A 236 18.14 0.95 15.17
CA GLY A 236 16.85 1.34 15.75
C GLY A 236 15.69 1.20 14.76
N LEU A 237 15.89 1.62 13.50
CA LEU A 237 14.88 1.48 12.44
C LEU A 237 14.68 0.02 12.04
N ARG A 238 15.72 -0.79 11.95
CA ARG A 238 15.61 -2.25 11.70
C ARG A 238 14.92 -2.97 12.86
N SER A 239 15.20 -2.58 14.10
CA SER A 239 14.50 -3.14 15.27
C SER A 239 13.03 -2.76 15.27
N THR A 240 12.70 -1.55 14.82
CA THR A 240 11.32 -1.07 14.75
C THR A 240 10.55 -1.76 13.63
N PHE A 241 11.11 -1.81 12.42
CA PHE A 241 10.41 -2.20 11.19
C PHE A 241 10.73 -3.60 10.68
N GLY A 242 11.77 -4.26 11.19
CA GLY A 242 12.19 -5.58 10.73
C GLY A 242 12.50 -5.61 9.23
N ALA A 243 12.03 -6.67 8.56
CA ALA A 243 12.15 -6.86 7.11
C ALA A 243 10.94 -6.36 6.31
N THR A 244 9.97 -5.70 6.98
CA THR A 244 8.71 -5.24 6.37
C THR A 244 8.96 -4.37 5.15
N LYS A 245 8.18 -4.59 4.10
CA LYS A 245 8.14 -3.74 2.90
C LYS A 245 7.02 -2.70 3.01
N ILE A 246 7.13 -1.62 2.26
CA ILE A 246 6.10 -0.56 2.25
C ILE A 246 4.77 -1.14 1.74
N GLU A 247 4.83 -1.95 0.69
CA GLU A 247 3.66 -2.62 0.11
C GLU A 247 3.00 -3.62 1.05
N ASP A 248 3.71 -4.10 2.07
CA ASP A 248 3.21 -5.05 3.07
C ASP A 248 2.49 -4.35 4.25
N CYS A 249 2.45 -3.02 4.29
CA CYS A 249 1.80 -2.29 5.38
C CYS A 249 0.27 -2.44 5.31
N TRP A 250 -0.40 -2.56 6.46
CA TRP A 250 -1.87 -2.63 6.51
C TRP A 250 -2.53 -1.42 5.85
N LEU A 251 -1.95 -0.22 5.98
CA LEU A 251 -2.39 0.99 5.28
C LEU A 251 -1.45 1.34 4.13
N PRO A 252 -1.98 1.90 3.01
CA PRO A 252 -1.17 2.54 1.99
C PRO A 252 -0.25 3.60 2.61
N PHE A 253 1.06 3.42 2.43
CA PHE A 253 2.09 4.30 2.92
C PHE A 253 2.91 4.91 1.79
N PHE A 254 3.36 6.15 1.99
CA PHE A 254 4.47 6.70 1.21
C PHE A 254 5.42 7.53 2.07
N CYS A 255 6.68 7.58 1.67
CA CYS A 255 7.63 8.56 2.20
C CYS A 255 8.41 9.26 1.11
N CYS A 256 8.85 10.48 1.41
CA CYS A 256 9.58 11.31 0.46
C CYS A 256 11.08 11.36 0.79
N THR A 257 11.92 11.30 -0.23
CA THR A 257 13.36 11.60 -0.16
C THR A 257 13.73 12.62 -1.25
N MET A 258 14.98 13.04 -1.29
CA MET A 258 15.52 13.89 -2.34
C MET A 258 16.67 13.13 -2.99
N ASP A 259 16.65 12.95 -4.31
CA ASP A 259 17.83 12.44 -5.01
C ASP A 259 18.85 13.57 -5.15
N LEU A 260 20.02 13.40 -4.56
CA LEU A 260 21.10 14.38 -4.55
C LEU A 260 21.83 14.48 -5.90
N ILE A 261 21.71 13.47 -6.77
CA ILE A 261 22.31 13.52 -8.12
C ILE A 261 21.42 14.37 -9.03
N SER A 262 20.14 14.04 -9.11
CA SER A 262 19.19 14.71 -10.02
C SER A 262 18.55 15.96 -9.41
N CYS A 263 18.67 16.17 -8.10
CA CYS A 263 17.99 17.21 -7.33
C CYS A 263 16.45 17.17 -7.48
N VAL A 264 15.89 15.95 -7.55
CA VAL A 264 14.44 15.74 -7.70
C VAL A 264 13.86 15.04 -6.47
N PRO A 265 12.68 15.45 -5.98
CA PRO A 265 11.99 14.73 -4.91
C PRO A 265 11.53 13.35 -5.40
N MET A 266 11.81 12.31 -4.62
CA MET A 266 11.36 10.95 -4.88
C MET A 266 10.31 10.52 -3.87
N VAL A 267 9.29 9.79 -4.35
CA VAL A 267 8.21 9.26 -3.52
C VAL A 267 8.27 7.74 -3.54
N HIS A 268 8.48 7.15 -2.36
CA HIS A 268 8.62 5.71 -2.20
C HIS A 268 7.29 5.11 -1.74
N ARG A 269 6.76 4.16 -2.51
CA ARG A 269 5.51 3.43 -2.22
C ARG A 269 5.71 1.91 -2.14
N ASN A 270 6.93 1.44 -2.37
CA ASN A 270 7.30 0.03 -2.35
C ASN A 270 8.76 -0.12 -1.89
N GLY A 271 9.16 -1.35 -1.56
CA GLY A 271 10.49 -1.72 -1.11
C GLY A 271 10.68 -1.62 0.40
N THR A 272 11.93 -1.67 0.87
CA THR A 272 12.22 -1.94 2.29
C THR A 272 11.90 -0.74 3.18
N LEU A 273 10.90 -0.86 4.07
CA LEU A 273 10.34 0.24 4.84
C LEU A 273 11.39 0.99 5.66
N TRP A 274 12.18 0.27 6.48
CA TRP A 274 13.19 0.90 7.33
C TRP A 274 14.26 1.66 6.54
N ARG A 275 14.57 1.20 5.33
CA ARG A 275 15.60 1.77 4.46
C ARG A 275 15.14 3.10 3.87
N TYR A 276 13.91 3.18 3.36
CA TYR A 276 13.39 4.44 2.82
C TYR A 276 13.01 5.43 3.91
N VAL A 277 12.55 4.97 5.08
CA VAL A 277 12.42 5.84 6.26
C VAL A 277 13.79 6.39 6.67
N ARG A 278 14.84 5.56 6.68
CA ARG A 278 16.22 6.02 6.97
C ARG A 278 16.72 7.05 5.96
N ALA A 279 16.46 6.84 4.66
CA ALA A 279 16.80 7.79 3.61
C ALA A 279 16.04 9.12 3.82
N SER A 280 14.74 9.07 4.12
CA SER A 280 13.92 10.26 4.39
C SER A 280 14.38 11.04 5.63
N MET A 281 15.09 10.38 6.55
CA MET A 281 15.69 10.98 7.75
C MET A 281 17.15 11.42 7.55
N ALA A 282 17.76 11.20 6.39
CA ALA A 282 19.16 11.51 6.09
C ALA A 282 19.35 13.02 5.85
N LEU A 283 19.54 13.78 6.91
CA LEU A 283 19.91 15.19 6.75
C LEU A 283 21.36 15.26 6.22
N VAL A 284 21.55 15.96 5.09
CA VAL A 284 22.87 16.15 4.46
C VAL A 284 23.87 16.71 5.47
N GLY A 285 25.06 16.11 5.54
CA GLY A 285 26.12 16.45 6.50
C GLY A 285 25.92 15.86 7.90
N PHE A 286 24.71 15.44 8.28
CA PHE A 286 24.45 14.80 9.56
C PHE A 286 24.58 13.27 9.47
N LEU A 287 23.99 12.68 8.44
CA LEU A 287 23.97 11.25 8.19
C LEU A 287 24.41 10.96 6.75
N PRO A 288 25.05 9.81 6.49
CA PRO A 288 25.40 9.44 5.13
C PRO A 288 24.13 9.23 4.30
N PRO A 289 24.16 9.60 3.01
CA PRO A 289 23.05 9.33 2.09
C PRO A 289 22.89 7.83 1.86
N VAL A 290 21.71 7.43 1.42
CA VAL A 290 21.38 6.04 1.08
C VAL A 290 21.42 5.90 -0.42
N CYS A 291 22.38 5.13 -0.93
CA CYS A 291 22.44 4.80 -2.36
C CYS A 291 21.39 3.74 -2.70
N ASP A 292 20.58 3.97 -3.73
CA ASP A 292 19.55 3.07 -4.24
C ASP A 292 19.67 2.93 -5.77
N THR A 293 19.20 1.82 -6.34
CA THR A 293 19.18 1.61 -7.79
C THR A 293 17.76 1.35 -8.28
N GLU A 294 17.42 1.82 -9.48
CA GLU A 294 16.12 1.50 -10.07
C GLU A 294 15.99 -0.02 -10.27
N PRO A 295 14.82 -0.63 -9.93
CA PRO A 295 14.60 -2.04 -10.18
C PRO A 295 14.73 -2.37 -11.67
N GLY A 296 15.75 -3.16 -12.04
CA GLY A 296 16.00 -3.58 -13.42
C GLY A 296 16.93 -2.69 -14.23
N ASP A 297 17.45 -1.60 -13.65
CA ASP A 297 18.47 -0.75 -14.26
C ASP A 297 19.54 -0.33 -13.23
N ASP A 298 20.54 -1.20 -13.04
CA ASP A 298 21.67 -0.96 -12.14
C ASP A 298 22.55 0.24 -12.58
N SER A 299 22.32 0.79 -13.77
CA SER A 299 23.05 1.97 -14.26
C SER A 299 22.51 3.29 -13.71
N LYS A 300 21.26 3.31 -13.22
CA LYS A 300 20.66 4.47 -12.57
C LYS A 300 20.78 4.40 -11.07
N LEU A 301 21.87 4.98 -10.59
CA LEU A 301 22.15 5.20 -9.18
C LEU A 301 21.41 6.45 -8.69
N HIS A 302 20.64 6.31 -7.62
CA HIS A 302 20.08 7.41 -6.84
C HIS A 302 20.84 7.54 -5.52
N VAL A 303 21.03 8.79 -5.07
CA VAL A 303 21.68 9.08 -3.79
C VAL A 303 20.68 9.84 -2.93
N LEU A 304 20.06 9.13 -1.98
CA LEU A 304 18.88 9.60 -1.21
C LEU A 304 19.20 10.15 0.17
#